data_AF-A0A937DX34-F1
#
_entry.id   AF-A0A937DX34-F1
#
_cell.length_a   1.000
_cell.length_b   1.000
_cell.length_c   1.000
_cell.angle_alpha   90.00
_cell.angle_beta   90.00
_cell.angle_gamma   90.00
#
_symmetry.space_group_name_H-M   'P 1'
#
loop_
_entity.id
_entity.type
_entity.pdbx_description
1 polymer ?
#
loop_
_entity_poly.entity_id
_entity_poly.type
_entity_poly.pdbx_seq_one_letter_code
_entity_poly.pdbx_strand_id
1 'polypeptide(L)'
;MYRIKKIRYGLLPGLLAAACMAGACGKKNAVFVMKAVTLDLYIQKDTLPAQDLFIRIVDTGDASVLAQTDKYKSGQTLPATFNLEPHPEIQLYRQDDISLQLWGDSSGYLAARTIDLKEYTILFPIDIEAGSDSVRFSVKGSWRK
;
A
#
# COMPACT_ATOMS: atom_id res chain seq x y z
N MET A 1 47.09 -45.62 47.21
CA MET A 1 45.90 -45.11 47.95
C MET A 1 44.94 -44.57 46.89
N TYR A 2 43.98 -45.36 46.37
CA TYR A 2 42.57 -45.49 46.82
C TYR A 2 41.91 -44.12 47.13
N ARG A 3 40.74 -43.73 46.61
CA ARG A 3 39.48 -44.50 46.58
C ARG A 3 38.41 -43.82 45.69
N ILE A 4 37.53 -44.66 45.14
CA ILE A 4 36.34 -44.41 44.32
C ILE A 4 35.19 -43.81 45.13
N LYS A 5 34.29 -43.00 44.53
CA LYS A 5 32.84 -43.21 44.68
C LYS A 5 32.02 -42.74 43.48
N LYS A 6 31.48 -43.74 42.78
CA LYS A 6 30.40 -43.74 41.79
C LYS A 6 29.12 -43.17 42.42
N ILE A 7 28.47 -42.20 41.80
CA ILE A 7 27.06 -41.85 42.10
C ILE A 7 26.21 -42.33 40.93
N ARG A 8 25.17 -43.09 41.28
CA ARG A 8 24.26 -43.81 40.39
C ARG A 8 23.22 -42.86 39.77
N TYR A 9 22.95 -43.08 38.49
CA TYR A 9 21.77 -42.60 37.78
C TYR A 9 20.49 -43.19 38.40
N GLY A 10 19.48 -42.37 38.58
CA GLY A 10 18.15 -42.75 39.06
C GLY A 10 17.05 -41.98 38.33
N LEU A 11 16.27 -42.74 37.54
CA LEU A 11 14.85 -42.60 37.19
C LEU A 11 14.30 -41.29 36.54
N LEU A 12 14.00 -41.46 35.24
CA LEU A 12 12.68 -41.24 34.58
C LEU A 12 12.19 -39.80 34.28
N PRO A 13 11.30 -39.65 33.27
CA PRO A 13 11.43 -38.70 32.17
C PRO A 13 10.35 -37.62 32.24
N GLY A 14 10.56 -36.46 31.62
CA GLY A 14 9.45 -35.54 31.47
C GLY A 14 9.81 -34.14 31.02
N LEU A 15 9.30 -33.81 29.84
CA LEU A 15 8.87 -32.49 29.39
C LEU A 15 9.92 -31.41 29.08
N LEU A 16 10.08 -31.24 27.76
CA LEU A 16 9.86 -29.99 27.02
C LEU A 16 10.47 -28.71 27.60
N ALA A 17 11.61 -28.32 27.05
CA ALA A 17 12.03 -26.92 26.98
C ALA A 17 12.45 -26.60 25.53
N ALA A 18 11.49 -26.65 24.60
CA ALA A 18 11.65 -26.20 23.22
C ALA A 18 10.37 -25.46 22.79
N ALA A 19 10.08 -24.32 23.42
CA ALA A 19 8.94 -23.50 23.07
C ALA A 19 9.27 -22.02 23.29
N CYS A 20 9.91 -21.38 22.31
CA CYS A 20 9.96 -19.91 22.16
C CYS A 20 10.46 -19.50 20.76
N MET A 21 9.95 -20.10 19.68
CA MET A 21 10.17 -19.61 18.30
C MET A 21 8.87 -19.37 17.51
N ALA A 22 7.72 -19.27 18.18
CA ALA A 22 6.44 -18.98 17.54
C ALA A 22 6.02 -17.53 17.81
N GLY A 23 6.72 -16.57 17.20
CA GLY A 23 6.36 -15.15 17.30
C GLY A 23 6.65 -14.30 16.07
N ALA A 24 7.32 -14.85 15.04
CA ALA A 24 7.72 -14.11 13.85
C ALA A 24 7.07 -14.68 12.57
N CYS A 25 5.76 -14.90 12.57
CA CYS A 25 5.03 -15.23 11.35
C CYS A 25 3.62 -14.63 11.43
N GLY A 26 3.39 -13.45 10.84
CA GLY A 26 2.06 -12.83 10.87
C GLY A 26 1.85 -11.60 10.00
N LYS A 27 2.90 -10.85 9.66
CA LYS A 27 2.76 -9.61 8.86
C LYS A 27 3.06 -9.74 7.36
N LYS A 28 3.31 -10.95 6.83
CA LYS A 28 3.88 -11.11 5.48
C LYS A 28 2.88 -11.16 4.31
N ASN A 29 1.56 -11.22 4.56
CA ASN A 29 0.55 -11.40 3.51
C ASN A 29 -0.71 -10.52 3.70
N ALA A 30 -0.60 -9.34 4.32
CA ALA A 30 -1.77 -8.47 4.46
C ALA A 30 -2.15 -7.90 3.08
N VAL A 31 -3.37 -8.22 2.62
CA VAL A 31 -3.93 -7.73 1.35
C VAL A 31 -4.78 -6.51 1.65
N PHE A 32 -4.46 -5.39 1.00
CA PHE A 32 -5.25 -4.16 1.07
C PHE A 32 -6.16 -4.07 -0.15
N VAL A 33 -7.46 -3.89 0.09
CA VAL A 33 -8.45 -3.68 -0.96
C VAL A 33 -8.66 -2.18 -1.11
N MET A 34 -8.20 -1.62 -2.22
CA MET A 34 -8.35 -0.21 -2.54
C MET A 34 -9.77 0.09 -3.01
N LYS A 35 -10.43 1.08 -2.42
CA LYS A 35 -11.84 1.41 -2.70
C LYS A 35 -12.01 2.77 -3.36
N ALA A 36 -11.19 3.73 -2.97
CA ALA A 36 -11.26 5.07 -3.52
C ALA A 36 -9.88 5.72 -3.53
N VAL A 37 -9.72 6.68 -4.43
CA VAL A 37 -8.54 7.55 -4.52
C VAL A 37 -9.01 9.00 -4.53
N THR A 38 -8.30 9.86 -3.80
CA THR A 38 -8.51 11.30 -3.79
C THR A 38 -7.34 11.96 -4.48
N LEU A 39 -7.63 12.88 -5.40
CA LEU A 39 -6.66 13.86 -5.88
C LEU A 39 -6.73 15.06 -4.94
N ASP A 40 -5.72 15.24 -4.09
CA ASP A 40 -5.70 16.30 -3.08
C ASP A 40 -5.13 17.60 -3.64
N LEU A 41 -4.08 17.49 -4.45
CA LEU A 41 -3.36 18.63 -5.01
C LEU A 41 -2.89 18.33 -6.43
N TYR A 42 -2.98 19.33 -7.30
CA TYR A 42 -2.24 19.37 -8.55
C TYR A 42 -1.89 20.82 -8.90
N ILE A 43 -0.61 21.21 -8.79
CA ILE A 43 -0.18 22.61 -8.91
C ILE A 43 -0.37 23.17 -10.33
N GLN A 44 -0.22 22.34 -11.37
CA GLN A 44 -0.32 22.80 -12.77
C GLN A 44 -1.77 22.88 -13.28
N LYS A 45 -2.76 22.68 -12.40
CA LYS A 45 -4.19 22.69 -12.75
C LYS A 45 -4.61 23.96 -13.48
N ASP A 46 -4.13 25.12 -13.04
CA ASP A 46 -4.53 26.42 -13.61
C ASP A 46 -3.95 26.68 -15.00
N THR A 47 -2.90 25.93 -15.36
CA THR A 47 -2.28 25.99 -16.68
C THR A 47 -2.80 24.92 -17.65
N LEU A 48 -3.64 24.00 -17.17
CA LEU A 48 -4.19 22.94 -18.01
C LEU A 48 -5.30 23.47 -18.93
N PRO A 49 -5.36 22.99 -20.19
CA PRO A 49 -6.54 23.22 -20.99
C PRO A 49 -7.78 22.56 -20.34
N ALA A 50 -8.96 23.10 -20.65
CA ALA A 50 -10.22 22.51 -20.24
C ALA A 50 -10.35 21.09 -20.82
N GLN A 51 -10.32 20.09 -19.95
CA GLN A 51 -10.23 18.69 -20.34
C GLN A 51 -10.73 17.76 -19.22
N ASP A 52 -10.91 16.48 -19.52
CA ASP A 52 -11.23 15.48 -18.49
C ASP A 52 -9.95 14.85 -17.95
N LEU A 53 -9.87 14.83 -16.63
CA LEU A 53 -8.82 14.17 -15.86
C LEU A 53 -9.32 12.85 -15.31
N PHE A 54 -8.45 11.86 -15.21
CA PHE A 54 -8.75 10.59 -14.58
C PHE A 54 -7.47 9.99 -13.98
N ILE A 55 -7.63 9.09 -13.02
CA ILE A 55 -6.52 8.44 -12.34
C ILE A 55 -6.47 6.98 -12.76
N ARG A 56 -5.27 6.50 -13.08
CA ARG A 56 -4.96 5.09 -13.30
C ARG A 56 -4.15 4.56 -12.14
N ILE A 57 -4.50 3.37 -11.68
CA ILE A 57 -3.71 2.58 -10.74
C ILE A 57 -2.98 1.55 -11.56
N VAL A 58 -1.65 1.60 -11.52
CA VAL A 58 -0.78 0.81 -12.39
C VAL A 58 0.18 0.00 -11.53
N ASP A 59 0.32 -1.29 -11.83
CA ASP A 59 1.44 -2.09 -11.34
C ASP A 59 2.63 -1.83 -12.27
N THR A 60 3.70 -1.23 -11.75
CA THR A 60 4.91 -0.89 -12.50
C THR A 60 5.82 -2.09 -12.74
N GLY A 61 5.60 -3.21 -12.05
CA GLY A 61 6.35 -4.45 -12.27
C GLY A 61 6.04 -5.08 -13.62
N ASP A 62 4.77 -5.04 -14.05
CA ASP A 62 4.31 -5.58 -15.33
C ASP A 62 3.61 -4.55 -16.25
N ALA A 63 3.57 -3.28 -15.82
CA ALA A 63 2.90 -2.16 -16.49
C ALA A 63 1.39 -2.36 -16.70
N SER A 64 0.74 -3.23 -15.94
CA SER A 64 -0.70 -3.47 -16.02
C SER A 64 -1.51 -2.38 -15.33
N VAL A 65 -2.65 -2.02 -15.93
CA VAL A 65 -3.63 -1.10 -15.30
C VAL A 65 -4.56 -1.93 -14.42
N LEU A 66 -4.47 -1.72 -13.12
CA LEU A 66 -5.27 -2.44 -12.11
C LEU A 66 -6.68 -1.85 -11.97
N ALA A 67 -6.81 -0.53 -12.09
CA ALA A 67 -8.09 0.18 -12.05
C ALA A 67 -7.97 1.59 -12.66
N GLN A 68 -9.11 2.16 -13.04
CA GLN A 68 -9.21 3.53 -13.52
C GLN A 68 -10.42 4.21 -12.88
N THR A 69 -10.29 5.48 -12.51
CA THR A 69 -11.41 6.27 -12.00
C THR A 69 -12.34 6.74 -13.11
N ASP A 70 -13.51 7.23 -12.71
CA ASP A 70 -14.30 8.13 -13.54
C ASP A 70 -13.53 9.41 -13.90
N LYS A 71 -14.07 10.09 -14.90
CA LYS A 71 -13.54 11.36 -15.41
C LYS A 71 -13.96 12.54 -14.53
N TYR A 72 -13.06 13.50 -14.41
CA TYR A 72 -13.16 14.69 -13.60
C TYR A 72 -12.80 15.92 -14.42
N LYS A 73 -13.67 16.93 -14.46
CA LYS A 73 -13.40 18.15 -15.25
C LYS A 73 -12.23 18.92 -14.63
N SER A 74 -11.23 19.26 -15.44
CA SER A 74 -10.02 19.96 -14.97
C SER A 74 -10.31 21.30 -14.27
N GLY A 75 -11.46 21.93 -14.52
CA GLY A 75 -11.90 23.17 -13.85
C GLY A 75 -12.61 22.99 -12.49
N GLN A 76 -12.92 21.77 -12.04
CA GLN A 76 -13.59 21.55 -10.74
C GLN A 76 -12.62 21.72 -9.56
N THR A 77 -13.11 21.97 -8.34
CA THR A 77 -12.30 22.20 -7.13
C THR A 77 -11.74 20.92 -6.51
N LEU A 78 -10.48 20.95 -6.05
CA LEU A 78 -9.85 19.88 -5.26
C LEU A 78 -10.05 20.10 -3.74
N PRO A 79 -10.01 19.05 -2.89
CA PRO A 79 -9.78 17.64 -3.22
C PRO A 79 -10.98 16.98 -3.92
N ALA A 80 -10.69 16.02 -4.81
CA ALA A 80 -11.71 15.26 -5.52
C ALA A 80 -11.53 13.75 -5.27
N THR A 81 -12.54 13.09 -4.69
CA THR A 81 -12.52 11.66 -4.37
C THR A 81 -13.29 10.85 -5.40
N PHE A 82 -12.68 9.77 -5.86
CA PHE A 82 -13.21 8.85 -6.86
C PHE A 82 -13.30 7.46 -6.28
N ASN A 83 -14.45 6.82 -6.44
CA ASN A 83 -14.56 5.38 -6.21
C ASN A 83 -13.81 4.64 -7.32
N LEU A 84 -13.27 3.47 -6.98
CA LEU A 84 -12.59 2.60 -7.93
C LEU A 84 -13.48 1.42 -8.27
N GLU A 85 -13.60 1.14 -9.56
CA GLU A 85 -14.19 -0.09 -10.05
C GLU A 85 -13.36 -0.61 -11.23
N PRO A 86 -12.75 -1.81 -11.13
CA PRO A 86 -12.76 -2.73 -9.99
C PRO A 86 -12.00 -2.19 -8.77
N HIS A 87 -12.18 -2.81 -7.59
CA HIS A 87 -11.40 -2.54 -6.39
C HIS A 87 -10.09 -3.35 -6.41
N PRO A 88 -8.91 -2.75 -6.68
CA PRO A 88 -7.68 -3.53 -6.80
C PRO A 88 -7.21 -4.03 -5.43
N GLU A 89 -6.76 -5.29 -5.41
CA GLU A 89 -6.16 -5.93 -4.24
C GLU A 89 -4.64 -5.80 -4.31
N ILE A 90 -4.03 -5.16 -3.32
CA ILE A 90 -2.61 -4.81 -3.32
C ILE A 90 -1.93 -5.41 -2.09
N GLN A 91 -0.78 -6.05 -2.30
CA GLN A 91 0.08 -6.52 -1.22
C GLN A 91 1.07 -5.43 -0.82
N LEU A 92 0.58 -4.49 0.00
CA LEU A 92 1.34 -3.31 0.42
C LEU A 92 2.74 -3.68 0.94
N TYR A 93 2.90 -4.64 1.84
CA TYR A 93 4.22 -4.96 2.42
C TYR A 93 5.20 -5.74 1.52
N ARG A 94 4.84 -6.03 0.27
CA ARG A 94 5.69 -6.81 -0.65
C ARG A 94 6.14 -6.05 -1.89
N GLN A 95 5.44 -4.98 -2.28
CA GLN A 95 5.58 -4.41 -3.60
C GLN A 95 5.74 -2.89 -3.52
N ASP A 96 6.88 -2.40 -3.98
CA ASP A 96 7.14 -0.96 -4.22
C ASP A 96 6.68 -0.57 -5.65
N ASP A 97 5.72 -1.32 -6.20
CA ASP A 97 5.41 -1.31 -7.63
C ASP A 97 4.04 -0.70 -7.96
N ILE A 98 3.30 -0.14 -7.00
CA ILE A 98 1.97 0.43 -7.30
C ILE A 98 2.06 1.94 -7.51
N SER A 99 1.72 2.40 -8.71
CA SER A 99 1.74 3.80 -9.11
C SER A 99 0.34 4.35 -9.36
N LEU A 100 0.05 5.50 -8.74
CA LEU A 100 -1.12 6.33 -9.03
C LEU A 100 -0.72 7.35 -10.09
N GLN A 101 -1.37 7.30 -11.25
CA GLN A 101 -1.05 8.16 -12.39
C GLN A 101 -2.22 9.07 -12.71
N LEU A 102 -1.99 10.37 -12.78
CA LEU A 102 -2.94 11.37 -13.28
C LEU A 102 -2.80 11.49 -14.80
N TRP A 103 -3.94 11.40 -15.48
CA TRP A 103 -4.04 11.51 -16.93
C TRP A 103 -5.06 12.56 -17.32
N GLY A 104 -4.80 13.28 -18.40
CA GLY A 104 -5.77 14.06 -19.14
C GLY A 104 -6.17 13.33 -20.43
N ASP A 105 -7.44 13.45 -20.83
CA ASP A 105 -7.93 12.85 -22.08
C ASP A 105 -7.27 13.45 -23.33
N SER A 106 -6.89 14.73 -23.28
CA SER A 106 -6.18 15.43 -24.36
C SER A 106 -4.67 15.53 -24.13
N SER A 107 -4.24 15.73 -22.88
CA SER A 107 -2.82 15.91 -22.54
C SER A 107 -2.06 14.60 -22.28
N GLY A 108 -2.76 13.47 -22.14
CA GLY A 108 -2.15 12.19 -21.83
C GLY A 108 -1.64 12.12 -20.39
N TYR A 109 -0.52 11.45 -20.17
CA TYR A 109 0.09 11.31 -18.84
C TYR A 109 0.55 12.68 -18.31
N LEU A 110 0.12 13.04 -17.11
CA LEU A 110 0.42 14.34 -16.50
C LEU A 110 1.41 14.22 -15.33
N ALA A 111 1.15 13.29 -14.42
CA ALA A 111 1.98 13.08 -13.25
C ALA A 111 1.73 11.68 -12.65
N ALA A 112 2.63 11.19 -11.82
CA ALA A 112 2.39 9.99 -11.05
C ALA A 112 3.09 10.01 -9.71
N ARG A 113 2.62 9.15 -8.82
CA ARG A 113 3.32 8.83 -7.59
C ARG A 113 3.17 7.36 -7.25
N THR A 114 4.30 6.72 -6.95
CA THR A 114 4.35 5.37 -6.43
C THR A 114 4.02 5.38 -4.93
N ILE A 115 3.20 4.44 -4.50
CA ILE A 115 2.84 4.26 -3.10
C ILE A 115 4.08 3.72 -2.37
N ASP A 116 4.73 4.57 -1.55
CA ASP A 116 5.84 4.17 -0.70
C ASP A 116 5.37 4.01 0.76
N LEU A 117 5.50 2.80 1.28
CA LEU A 117 5.09 2.44 2.64
C LEU A 117 6.22 2.61 3.67
N LYS A 118 7.34 3.23 3.34
CA LYS A 118 8.29 3.72 4.33
C LYS A 118 8.01 5.16 4.72
N GLU A 119 7.39 5.92 3.82
CA GLU A 119 7.06 7.34 4.00
C GLU A 119 5.59 7.60 4.36
N TYR A 120 4.73 6.57 4.35
CA TYR A 120 3.31 6.72 4.67
C TYR A 120 2.99 6.86 6.17
N THR A 121 2.04 7.74 6.48
CA THR A 121 1.33 7.74 7.78
C THR A 121 -0.07 7.17 7.57
N ILE A 122 -0.39 6.04 8.19
CA ILE A 122 -1.76 5.47 8.18
C ILE A 122 -2.65 6.33 9.09
N LEU A 123 -3.28 7.38 8.55
CA LEU A 123 -4.26 8.17 9.29
C LEU A 123 -5.64 7.55 9.15
N PHE A 124 -6.16 6.89 10.20
CA PHE A 124 -7.52 6.32 10.16
C PHE A 124 -8.58 7.44 10.04
N PRO A 125 -9.54 7.37 9.08
CA PRO A 125 -9.72 6.34 8.05
C PRO A 125 -8.85 6.59 6.80
N ILE A 126 -7.79 5.78 6.73
CA ILE A 126 -6.63 5.71 5.82
C ILE A 126 -6.55 6.82 4.74
N ASP A 127 -5.76 7.86 5.00
CA ASP A 127 -5.21 8.78 3.99
C ASP A 127 -3.72 8.43 3.77
N ILE A 128 -3.33 8.09 2.53
CA ILE A 128 -1.94 7.78 2.15
C ILE A 128 -1.42 8.93 1.30
N GLU A 129 -0.67 9.88 1.89
CA GLU A 129 -0.09 10.99 1.13
C GLU A 129 1.01 10.50 0.19
N ALA A 130 0.68 10.44 -1.10
CA ALA A 130 1.64 10.18 -2.15
C ALA A 130 1.91 11.54 -2.84
N GLY A 131 2.95 12.26 -2.39
CA GLY A 131 3.26 13.62 -2.86
C GLY A 131 4.65 13.79 -3.51
N SER A 132 4.71 14.47 -4.64
CA SER A 132 5.79 15.43 -4.96
C SER A 132 5.21 16.83 -4.83
N ASP A 133 6.02 17.90 -4.88
CA ASP A 133 5.49 19.27 -4.77
C ASP A 133 4.34 19.55 -5.76
N SER A 134 4.30 18.87 -6.91
CA SER A 134 3.33 19.15 -7.98
C SER A 134 2.03 18.35 -7.96
N VAL A 135 1.97 17.17 -7.33
CA VAL A 135 0.77 16.32 -7.27
C VAL A 135 0.69 15.56 -5.96
N ARG A 136 -0.52 15.46 -5.38
CA ARG A 136 -0.78 14.66 -4.17
C ARG A 136 -2.02 13.80 -4.35
N PHE A 137 -1.88 12.53 -4.02
CA PHE A 137 -2.99 11.59 -3.92
C PHE A 137 -3.14 11.05 -2.51
N SER A 138 -4.37 10.65 -2.17
CA SER A 138 -4.71 9.87 -0.98
C SER A 138 -5.52 8.65 -1.36
N VAL A 139 -5.27 7.51 -0.70
CA VAL A 139 -5.93 6.24 -1.02
C VAL A 139 -6.72 5.72 0.16
N LYS A 140 -8.00 5.40 -0.07
CA LYS A 140 -8.91 4.80 0.92
C LYS A 140 -9.20 3.35 0.57
N GLY A 141 -9.26 2.50 1.60
CA GLY A 141 -9.51 1.08 1.43
C GLY A 141 -9.65 0.34 2.75
N SER A 142 -9.61 -0.98 2.68
CA SER A 142 -9.72 -1.85 3.85
C SER A 142 -8.84 -3.09 3.71
N TRP A 143 -8.31 -3.57 4.82
CA TRP A 143 -7.63 -4.87 4.87
C TRP A 143 -8.62 -6.00 4.62
N ARG A 144 -8.24 -6.95 3.76
CA ARG A 144 -8.96 -8.20 3.58
C ARG A 144 -8.81 -9.02 4.88
N LYS A 145 -9.95 -9.39 5.46
CA LYS A 145 -10.01 -10.27 6.64
C LYS A 145 -9.81 -11.72 6.26
#